data_AF-A0A964AE17-F1
#
_entry.id   AF-A0A964AE17-F1
#
_cell.length_a   1.000
_cell.length_b   1.000
_cell.length_c   1.000
_cell.angle_alpha   90.00
_cell.angle_beta   90.00
_cell.angle_gamma   90.00
#
_symmetry.space_group_name_H-M   'P 1'
#
loop_
_entity.id
_entity.type
_entity.pdbx_description
1 polymer ?
#
loop_
_entity_poly.entity_id
_entity_poly.type
_entity_poly.pdbx_seq_one_letter_code
_entity_poly.pdbx_strand_id
1 'polypeptide(L)'
;MTTTHFPPRRALLSAILALAAAGAWPGHARADITGFSLRSIEEVGSDFTLATRFGKTADAADHFINIEDCQAYQGHKATFNVTVSNLGSDFAYGVAFAKPGKTCPNDHANFEGYDTEQCTVLVEDESLVTNFSFEVDLTKLTGGDCTAGTNSEAHVYVVAEPSGTSSTVQTQRIDFIVDLERPAAPVLDEVEAADRRLVVRWTDSANDEDGLTYNVYYSTTAIADDPGADVVTKKDITAKTYSIEDDTLQNDVSYHVRVASLDDADNRSVLSGELVQAPKSATDFWERYQQVGGTEQGGYCFVATAAYGSPMSGQLDLLRAFRDQVLLRSVPGRAFVRQYYRWGRFAAFWIADRPVARAAVRVALVPLVWVAFLTTRFGVLGGFALMLMAAAGLVWTRRRILERTLTALPLEARR
;
A
#
# COMPACT_ATOMS: atom_id res chain seq x y z
N MET A 1 33.73 21.26 -3.37
CA MET A 1 33.86 21.18 -1.90
C MET A 1 32.49 20.91 -1.32
N THR A 2 32.47 20.25 -0.17
CA THR A 2 31.33 19.86 0.68
C THR A 2 30.41 18.75 0.18
N THR A 3 30.96 17.55 0.29
CA THR A 3 30.30 16.24 0.47
C THR A 3 29.67 16.12 1.87
N THR A 4 28.47 15.54 1.99
CA THR A 4 27.96 14.84 3.19
C THR A 4 26.96 13.78 2.70
N HIS A 5 27.30 12.50 2.58
CA HIS A 5 27.35 11.42 3.58
C HIS A 5 26.02 11.15 4.30
N PHE A 6 25.31 10.11 3.82
CA PHE A 6 24.12 9.48 4.43
C PHE A 6 24.54 8.51 5.54
N PRO A 7 23.85 8.47 6.70
CA PRO A 7 23.84 7.33 7.62
C PRO A 7 22.57 6.47 7.47
N PRO A 8 22.57 5.22 7.98
CA PRO A 8 21.54 4.22 7.72
C PRO A 8 20.32 4.37 8.64
N ARG A 9 19.14 3.99 8.13
CA ARG A 9 17.86 3.95 8.87
C ARG A 9 17.84 2.82 9.90
N ARG A 10 17.64 3.16 11.17
CA ARG A 10 17.08 2.28 12.22
C ARG A 10 16.10 3.10 13.07
N ALA A 11 14.99 2.45 13.40
CA ALA A 11 14.03 2.74 14.48
C ALA A 11 13.24 4.06 14.40
N LEU A 12 11.93 3.95 14.16
CA LEU A 12 10.90 4.88 14.64
C LEU A 12 9.62 4.05 14.87
N LEU A 13 9.58 3.42 16.03
CA LEU A 13 8.38 2.84 16.67
C LEU A 13 8.25 3.65 17.96
N SER A 14 7.47 4.73 17.92
CA SER A 14 7.09 5.56 19.09
C SER A 14 6.13 6.64 18.60
N ALA A 15 4.83 6.34 18.62
CA ALA A 15 3.77 7.34 18.62
C ALA A 15 2.46 6.69 19.14
N ILE A 16 2.50 6.15 20.37
CA ILE A 16 1.30 5.94 21.18
C ILE A 16 1.60 6.58 22.53
N LEU A 17 1.26 7.86 22.67
CA LEU A 17 0.95 8.49 23.95
C LEU A 17 0.44 9.90 23.69
N ALA A 18 -0.88 10.07 23.56
CA ALA A 18 -1.56 11.34 23.90
C ALA A 18 -3.08 11.24 23.75
N LEU A 19 -3.77 10.46 24.58
CA LEU A 19 -5.16 10.76 24.95
C LEU A 19 -5.56 10.01 26.22
N ALA A 20 -5.16 10.56 27.37
CA ALA A 20 -5.71 10.17 28.67
C ALA A 20 -5.68 11.39 29.61
N ALA A 21 -6.66 12.30 29.46
CA ALA A 21 -6.99 13.28 30.49
C ALA A 21 -8.36 13.93 30.22
N ALA A 22 -9.46 13.23 30.52
CA ALA A 22 -10.72 13.86 30.95
C ALA A 22 -11.71 12.79 31.43
N GLY A 23 -11.62 12.39 32.70
CA GLY A 23 -12.61 11.49 33.31
C GLY A 23 -12.11 10.75 34.53
N ALA A 24 -11.61 11.44 35.55
CA ALA A 24 -11.28 10.82 36.82
C ALA A 24 -12.57 10.35 37.51
N TRP A 25 -12.78 9.03 37.63
CA TRP A 25 -13.59 8.40 38.70
C TRP A 25 -12.85 7.20 39.30
N PRO A 26 -13.07 6.88 40.58
CA PRO A 26 -11.98 6.60 41.51
C PRO A 26 -11.86 5.12 41.87
N GLY A 27 -10.62 4.64 41.93
CA GLY A 27 -10.21 3.49 42.72
C GLY A 27 -8.77 3.73 43.12
N HIS A 28 -8.49 3.79 44.42
CA HIS A 28 -7.14 4.00 44.95
C HIS A 28 -6.14 3.05 44.27
N ALA A 29 -5.01 3.60 43.80
CA ALA A 29 -3.89 2.85 43.27
C ALA A 29 -3.43 1.80 44.30
N ARG A 30 -3.96 0.57 44.17
CA ARG A 30 -3.42 -0.61 44.84
C ARG A 30 -2.15 -1.03 44.09
N ALA A 31 -1.21 -1.61 44.81
CA ALA A 31 0.06 -2.02 44.20
C ALA A 31 -0.17 -3.23 43.28
N ASP A 32 0.44 -3.19 42.09
CA ASP A 32 0.55 -4.36 41.22
C ASP A 32 1.15 -5.53 42.01
N ILE A 33 0.68 -6.74 41.71
CA ILE A 33 1.24 -7.93 42.33
C ILE A 33 2.72 -8.04 41.97
N THR A 34 3.58 -7.99 42.99
CA THR A 34 5.02 -8.05 42.78
C THR A 34 5.40 -9.35 42.09
N GLY A 35 6.14 -9.26 40.98
CA GLY A 35 6.60 -10.42 40.23
C GLY A 35 5.49 -11.21 39.51
N PHE A 36 4.34 -10.59 39.27
CA PHE A 36 3.26 -11.13 38.44
C PHE A 36 3.69 -11.22 36.97
N SER A 37 3.30 -12.31 36.31
CA SER A 37 3.43 -12.50 34.88
C SER A 37 2.29 -13.40 34.37
N LEU A 38 1.51 -12.91 33.42
CA LEU A 38 0.55 -13.71 32.66
C LEU A 38 1.33 -14.48 31.59
N ARG A 39 1.55 -15.79 31.73
CA ARG A 39 2.40 -16.54 30.78
C ARG A 39 1.75 -16.77 29.44
N SER A 40 0.52 -17.28 29.47
CA SER A 40 -0.25 -17.64 28.28
C SER A 40 -1.74 -17.59 28.55
N ILE A 41 -2.49 -17.35 27.49
CA ILE A 41 -3.93 -17.60 27.44
C ILE A 41 -4.18 -18.67 26.37
N GLU A 42 -4.83 -19.75 26.76
CA GLU A 42 -5.02 -20.95 25.94
C GLU A 42 -6.50 -21.30 25.82
N GLU A 43 -6.91 -21.78 24.65
CA GLU A 43 -8.30 -22.18 24.40
C GLU A 43 -8.67 -23.43 25.21
N VAL A 44 -9.87 -23.45 25.80
CA VAL A 44 -10.40 -24.68 26.41
C VAL A 44 -11.17 -25.46 25.35
N GLY A 45 -10.50 -26.40 24.72
CA GLY A 45 -11.09 -27.23 23.65
C GLY A 45 -10.26 -27.19 22.37
N SER A 46 -10.84 -27.70 21.28
CA SER A 46 -10.19 -27.71 19.95
C SER A 46 -11.15 -27.27 18.83
N ASP A 47 -12.33 -26.80 19.22
CA ASP A 47 -13.46 -26.40 18.40
C ASP A 47 -13.42 -24.92 17.99
N PHE A 48 -12.56 -24.12 18.62
CA PHE A 48 -12.33 -22.72 18.26
C PHE A 48 -10.86 -22.33 18.45
N THR A 49 -10.50 -21.13 18.00
CA THR A 49 -9.17 -20.56 18.16
C THR A 49 -9.29 -19.09 18.54
N LEU A 50 -8.56 -18.67 19.57
CA LEU A 50 -8.48 -17.26 19.96
C LEU A 50 -7.67 -16.49 18.92
N ALA A 51 -8.18 -15.34 18.51
CA ALA A 51 -7.49 -14.47 17.57
C ALA A 51 -6.15 -13.98 18.15
N THR A 52 -5.22 -13.63 17.27
CA THR A 52 -3.92 -13.10 17.67
C THR A 52 -4.04 -11.80 18.45
N ARG A 53 -5.05 -10.98 18.14
CA ARG A 53 -5.34 -9.69 18.80
C ARG A 53 -5.83 -9.84 20.25
N PHE A 54 -6.26 -11.04 20.65
CA PHE A 54 -6.64 -11.32 22.04
C PHE A 54 -5.45 -11.24 23.01
N GLY A 55 -4.21 -11.22 22.50
CA GLY A 55 -3.02 -11.05 23.34
C GLY A 55 -2.70 -12.30 24.18
N LYS A 56 -2.28 -13.38 23.54
CA LYS A 56 -2.19 -14.72 24.18
C LYS A 56 -0.90 -15.00 24.95
N THR A 57 0.02 -14.04 25.03
CA THR A 57 1.40 -14.25 25.51
C THR A 57 1.79 -13.24 26.58
N ALA A 58 2.82 -13.56 27.37
CA ALA A 58 3.32 -12.70 28.44
C ALA A 58 3.74 -11.28 28.08
N ASP A 59 4.09 -11.05 26.81
CA ASP A 59 4.50 -9.72 26.34
C ASP A 59 3.36 -8.98 25.62
N ALA A 60 2.14 -9.53 25.60
CA ALA A 60 1.00 -8.84 25.03
C ALA A 60 0.64 -7.65 25.91
N ALA A 61 0.80 -6.44 25.36
CA ALA A 61 0.41 -5.20 26.02
C ALA A 61 -1.08 -4.89 25.83
N ASP A 62 -1.66 -5.39 24.74
CA ASP A 62 -3.02 -5.09 24.34
C ASP A 62 -3.83 -6.37 24.15
N HIS A 63 -5.08 -6.34 24.60
CA HIS A 63 -6.05 -7.41 24.46
C HIS A 63 -7.32 -6.84 23.82
N PHE A 64 -7.51 -7.08 22.53
CA PHE A 64 -8.68 -6.62 21.79
C PHE A 64 -9.65 -7.78 21.54
N ILE A 65 -10.93 -7.45 21.56
CA ILE A 65 -12.03 -8.32 21.18
C ILE A 65 -12.92 -7.49 20.25
N ASN A 66 -13.00 -7.89 18.99
CA ASN A 66 -13.84 -7.24 18.00
C ASN A 66 -15.20 -7.96 17.86
N ILE A 67 -16.05 -7.51 16.92
CA ILE A 67 -17.38 -8.10 16.72
C ILE A 67 -17.30 -9.58 16.28
N GLU A 68 -16.37 -9.93 15.40
CA GLU A 68 -16.18 -11.30 14.91
C GLU A 68 -15.67 -12.22 16.02
N ASP A 69 -14.70 -11.75 16.81
CA ASP A 69 -14.17 -12.42 17.99
C ASP A 69 -15.27 -12.67 19.03
N CYS A 70 -16.06 -11.64 19.34
CA CYS A 70 -17.18 -11.78 20.27
C CYS A 70 -18.14 -12.90 19.84
N GLN A 71 -18.46 -13.00 18.55
CA GLN A 71 -19.32 -14.06 18.01
C GLN A 71 -18.65 -15.42 18.06
N ALA A 72 -17.37 -15.49 17.68
CA ALA A 72 -16.59 -16.73 17.68
C ALA A 72 -16.36 -17.30 19.09
N TYR A 73 -16.37 -16.46 20.12
CA TYR A 73 -16.11 -16.89 21.50
C TYR A 73 -17.36 -17.31 22.28
N GLN A 74 -18.55 -17.18 21.68
CA GLN A 74 -19.81 -17.58 22.33
C GLN A 74 -19.82 -19.08 22.68
N GLY A 75 -20.13 -19.39 23.93
CA GLY A 75 -20.11 -20.75 24.49
C GLY A 75 -18.73 -21.30 24.86
N HIS A 76 -17.65 -20.55 24.61
CA HIS A 76 -16.28 -21.03 24.81
C HIS A 76 -15.62 -20.43 26.07
N LYS A 77 -14.50 -21.04 26.46
CA LYS A 77 -13.68 -20.63 27.61
C LYS A 77 -12.20 -20.56 27.24
N ALA A 78 -11.44 -19.79 28.01
CA ALA A 78 -9.98 -19.76 27.92
C ALA A 78 -9.32 -19.96 29.28
N THR A 79 -8.21 -20.68 29.30
CA THR A 79 -7.36 -20.90 30.48
C THR A 79 -6.27 -19.85 30.51
N PHE A 80 -6.18 -19.14 31.62
CA PHE A 80 -5.15 -18.14 31.89
C PHE A 80 -4.09 -18.78 32.77
N ASN A 81 -2.84 -18.78 32.29
CA ASN A 81 -1.70 -19.32 33.03
C ASN A 81 -0.90 -18.18 33.64
N VAL A 82 -0.82 -18.12 34.97
CA VAL A 82 -0.16 -17.03 35.69
C VAL A 82 1.02 -17.56 36.50
N THR A 83 2.07 -16.76 36.58
CA THR A 83 3.20 -16.94 37.48
C THR A 83 3.33 -15.72 38.39
N VAL A 84 3.55 -15.96 39.68
CA VAL A 84 3.85 -14.91 40.65
C VAL A 84 5.12 -15.24 41.40
N SER A 85 6.04 -14.27 41.48
CA SER A 85 7.35 -14.42 42.12
C SER A 85 7.54 -13.39 43.24
N ASN A 86 8.25 -13.76 44.30
CA ASN A 86 8.70 -12.84 45.37
C ASN A 86 7.64 -12.32 46.36
N LEU A 87 6.46 -12.95 46.48
CA LEU A 87 5.47 -12.59 47.51
C LEU A 87 5.67 -13.25 48.89
N GLY A 88 6.46 -14.33 48.99
CA GLY A 88 6.56 -15.13 50.23
C GLY A 88 5.55 -16.29 50.25
N SER A 89 5.39 -16.98 51.39
CA SER A 89 4.63 -18.24 51.50
C SER A 89 3.24 -18.13 52.14
N ASP A 90 2.82 -16.94 52.59
CA ASP A 90 1.64 -16.78 53.47
C ASP A 90 0.62 -15.82 52.85
N PHE A 91 0.25 -16.05 51.58
CA PHE A 91 -0.75 -15.27 50.86
C PHE A 91 -1.90 -16.16 50.40
N ALA A 92 -3.12 -15.63 50.49
CA ALA A 92 -4.27 -16.14 49.77
C ALA A 92 -4.50 -15.30 48.50
N TYR A 93 -5.12 -15.90 47.49
CA TYR A 93 -5.50 -15.21 46.28
C TYR A 93 -6.91 -15.56 45.83
N GLY A 94 -7.51 -14.61 45.12
CA GLY A 94 -8.75 -14.81 44.42
C GLY A 94 -8.69 -14.21 43.03
N VAL A 95 -9.60 -14.67 42.19
CA VAL A 95 -9.72 -14.23 40.81
C VAL A 95 -11.18 -13.97 40.51
N ALA A 96 -11.46 -12.81 39.93
CA ALA A 96 -12.78 -12.50 39.41
C ALA A 96 -12.64 -11.70 38.12
N PHE A 97 -13.65 -11.74 37.26
CA PHE A 97 -13.71 -10.84 36.11
C PHE A 97 -14.97 -9.99 36.14
N ALA A 98 -14.82 -8.75 35.71
CA ALA A 98 -15.90 -7.82 35.50
C ALA A 98 -16.32 -7.85 34.02
N LYS A 99 -17.63 -7.88 33.81
CA LYS A 99 -18.21 -7.76 32.46
C LYS A 99 -17.88 -6.39 31.84
N PRO A 100 -18.06 -6.23 30.50
CA PRO A 100 -17.73 -4.97 29.85
C PRO A 100 -18.44 -3.76 30.48
N GLY A 101 -17.67 -2.72 30.79
CA GLY A 101 -18.13 -1.49 31.45
C GLY A 101 -18.47 -1.63 32.94
N LYS A 102 -18.07 -2.74 33.59
CA LYS A 102 -18.27 -2.99 35.02
C LYS A 102 -16.93 -3.14 35.74
N THR A 103 -16.98 -3.17 37.06
CA THR A 103 -15.80 -3.38 37.91
C THR A 103 -16.11 -4.43 38.98
N CYS A 104 -15.13 -5.22 39.37
CA CYS A 104 -15.21 -6.07 40.55
C CYS A 104 -14.68 -5.31 41.77
N PRO A 105 -15.13 -5.67 42.98
CA PRO A 105 -14.36 -5.33 44.18
C PRO A 105 -12.96 -5.93 44.03
N ASN A 106 -11.97 -5.22 44.55
CA ASN A 106 -10.57 -5.65 44.51
C ASN A 106 -9.93 -5.54 45.89
N ASP A 107 -10.77 -5.60 46.93
CA ASP A 107 -10.42 -5.36 48.31
C ASP A 107 -10.08 -6.59 49.12
N HIS A 108 -10.56 -7.76 48.71
CA HIS A 108 -10.30 -9.03 49.37
C HIS A 108 -10.19 -10.16 48.34
N ALA A 109 -9.43 -11.21 48.69
CA ALA A 109 -9.25 -12.38 47.84
C ALA A 109 -10.47 -13.32 47.85
N ASN A 110 -11.40 -13.13 48.79
CA ASN A 110 -12.60 -13.95 48.89
C ASN A 110 -13.75 -13.48 47.99
N PHE A 111 -13.73 -12.23 47.50
CA PHE A 111 -14.82 -11.62 46.74
C PHE A 111 -16.22 -11.86 47.35
N GLU A 112 -16.32 -11.91 48.69
CA GLU A 112 -17.50 -12.42 49.39
C GLU A 112 -18.76 -11.58 49.09
N GLY A 113 -19.80 -12.23 48.52
CA GLY A 113 -21.07 -11.60 48.19
C GLY A 113 -21.12 -10.88 46.85
N TYR A 114 -20.11 -11.07 45.97
CA TYR A 114 -19.98 -10.32 44.73
C TYR A 114 -20.09 -11.13 43.43
N ASP A 115 -20.37 -12.44 43.49
CA ASP A 115 -20.80 -13.20 42.30
C ASP A 115 -22.19 -12.72 41.86
N THR A 116 -22.18 -11.73 40.99
CA THR A 116 -23.33 -10.93 40.58
C THR A 116 -23.37 -10.87 39.06
N GLU A 117 -24.39 -10.21 38.52
CA GLU A 117 -24.42 -9.95 37.07
C GLU A 117 -23.28 -9.05 36.58
N GLN A 118 -22.54 -8.37 37.47
CA GLN A 118 -21.49 -7.41 37.13
C GLN A 118 -20.08 -7.99 37.27
N CYS A 119 -19.89 -8.85 38.27
CA CYS A 119 -18.62 -9.47 38.62
C CYS A 119 -18.85 -10.98 38.76
N THR A 120 -18.04 -11.79 38.09
CA THR A 120 -18.10 -13.24 38.20
C THR A 120 -16.83 -13.72 38.87
N VAL A 121 -17.01 -14.39 40.00
CA VAL A 121 -15.91 -14.91 40.80
C VAL A 121 -15.49 -16.28 40.25
N LEU A 122 -14.18 -16.48 40.10
CA LEU A 122 -13.59 -17.69 39.51
C LEU A 122 -12.82 -18.51 40.55
N VAL A 123 -12.12 -17.82 41.46
CA VAL A 123 -11.33 -18.41 42.55
C VAL A 123 -11.53 -17.57 43.79
N GLU A 124 -11.80 -18.21 44.93
CA GLU A 124 -12.07 -17.56 46.21
C GLU A 124 -11.08 -18.05 47.27
N ASP A 125 -10.29 -17.12 47.83
CA ASP A 125 -9.45 -17.33 49.03
C ASP A 125 -8.56 -18.60 49.00
N GLU A 126 -7.99 -18.92 47.84
CA GLU A 126 -7.11 -20.08 47.67
C GLU A 126 -5.68 -19.76 48.12
N SER A 127 -4.95 -20.77 48.58
CA SER A 127 -3.53 -20.57 48.95
C SER A 127 -2.70 -20.21 47.72
N LEU A 128 -1.98 -19.09 47.77
CA LEU A 128 -1.19 -18.62 46.64
C LEU A 128 0.02 -19.52 46.40
N VAL A 129 0.12 -20.01 45.17
CA VAL A 129 1.26 -20.79 44.67
C VAL A 129 1.97 -20.02 43.56
N THR A 130 3.24 -20.36 43.29
CA THR A 130 4.05 -19.67 42.28
C THR A 130 3.45 -19.73 40.87
N ASN A 131 2.79 -20.83 40.52
CA ASN A 131 2.14 -21.01 39.22
C ASN A 131 0.73 -21.53 39.45
N PHE A 132 -0.26 -20.83 38.88
CA PHE A 132 -1.66 -21.25 38.93
C PHE A 132 -2.35 -20.92 37.62
N SER A 133 -3.53 -21.49 37.42
CA SER A 133 -4.35 -21.28 36.24
C SER A 133 -5.82 -21.20 36.61
N PHE A 134 -6.58 -20.41 35.86
CA PHE A 134 -8.02 -20.29 36.01
C PHE A 134 -8.69 -20.19 34.64
N GLU A 135 -9.95 -20.63 34.56
CA GLU A 135 -10.74 -20.56 33.32
C GLU A 135 -11.66 -19.34 33.34
N VAL A 136 -11.69 -18.61 32.23
CA VAL A 136 -12.61 -17.48 31.99
C VAL A 136 -13.62 -17.88 30.93
N ASP A 137 -14.90 -17.64 31.22
CA ASP A 137 -16.00 -17.76 30.25
C ASP A 137 -15.97 -16.57 29.29
N LEU A 138 -15.65 -16.83 28.03
CA LEU A 138 -15.48 -15.78 27.04
C LEU A 138 -16.81 -15.15 26.61
N THR A 139 -17.93 -15.86 26.75
CA THR A 139 -19.27 -15.30 26.50
C THR A 139 -19.56 -14.19 27.50
N LYS A 140 -19.20 -14.41 28.76
CA LYS A 140 -19.38 -13.41 29.80
C LYS A 140 -18.34 -12.29 29.71
N LEU A 141 -17.10 -12.61 29.35
CA LEU A 141 -16.02 -11.63 29.17
C LEU A 141 -16.36 -10.65 28.04
N THR A 142 -16.93 -11.13 26.94
CA THR A 142 -17.37 -10.31 25.79
C THR A 142 -18.70 -9.58 26.03
N GLY A 143 -19.39 -9.87 27.14
CA GLY A 143 -20.73 -9.32 27.46
C GLY A 143 -21.90 -10.09 26.82
N GLY A 144 -21.65 -10.95 25.84
CA GLY A 144 -22.64 -11.85 25.24
C GLY A 144 -23.52 -11.23 24.16
N ASP A 145 -23.66 -9.90 24.12
CA ASP A 145 -24.35 -9.17 23.06
C ASP A 145 -23.36 -8.52 22.09
N CYS A 146 -22.93 -9.28 21.08
CA CYS A 146 -22.02 -8.81 20.04
C CYS A 146 -22.66 -7.80 19.07
N THR A 147 -23.93 -7.43 19.28
CA THR A 147 -24.65 -6.44 18.47
C THR A 147 -24.86 -5.11 19.20
N ALA A 148 -24.30 -4.98 20.41
CA ALA A 148 -24.46 -3.80 21.25
C ALA A 148 -24.01 -2.50 20.57
N GLY A 149 -23.02 -2.56 19.66
CA GLY A 149 -22.56 -1.38 18.92
C GLY A 149 -21.84 -0.36 19.80
N THR A 150 -21.16 -0.82 20.85
CA THR A 150 -20.55 0.03 21.87
C THR A 150 -19.17 -0.45 22.26
N ASN A 151 -18.27 0.49 22.53
CA ASN A 151 -16.94 0.20 23.03
C ASN A 151 -16.91 0.19 24.56
N SER A 152 -16.24 -0.80 25.12
CA SER A 152 -16.22 -1.03 26.57
C SER A 152 -14.98 -1.82 26.99
N GLU A 153 -14.68 -1.82 28.28
CA GLU A 153 -13.57 -2.59 28.84
C GLU A 153 -14.11 -3.67 29.79
N ALA A 154 -13.65 -4.90 29.61
CA ALA A 154 -13.79 -5.97 30.58
C ALA A 154 -12.46 -6.13 31.33
N HIS A 155 -12.53 -6.59 32.58
CA HIS A 155 -11.36 -6.62 33.44
C HIS A 155 -11.26 -7.96 34.16
N VAL A 156 -10.09 -8.57 34.16
CA VAL A 156 -9.77 -9.70 35.06
C VAL A 156 -8.95 -9.17 36.21
N TYR A 157 -9.39 -9.42 37.43
CA TYR A 157 -8.72 -9.06 38.67
C TYR A 157 -8.12 -10.29 39.32
N VAL A 158 -6.83 -10.23 39.62
CA VAL A 158 -6.16 -11.16 40.52
C VAL A 158 -5.84 -10.38 41.78
N VAL A 159 -6.39 -10.81 42.91
CA VAL A 159 -6.20 -10.16 44.21
C VAL A 159 -5.40 -11.11 45.09
N ALA A 160 -4.32 -10.63 45.70
CA ALA A 160 -3.51 -11.36 46.66
C ALA A 160 -3.48 -10.62 47.99
N GLU A 161 -3.78 -11.32 49.08
CA GLU A 161 -3.75 -10.77 50.44
C GLU A 161 -3.03 -11.70 51.42
N PRO A 162 -2.35 -11.18 52.46
CA PRO A 162 -1.66 -12.05 53.42
C PRO A 162 -2.65 -12.82 54.28
N SER A 163 -2.47 -14.13 54.38
CA SER A 163 -3.41 -15.03 55.07
C SER A 163 -3.58 -14.64 56.54
N GLY A 164 -4.82 -14.50 56.99
CA GLY A 164 -5.15 -14.20 58.39
C GLY A 164 -4.92 -12.75 58.84
N THR A 165 -4.68 -11.81 57.92
CA THR A 165 -4.60 -10.37 58.23
C THR A 165 -5.39 -9.53 57.22
N SER A 166 -6.04 -8.46 57.69
CA SER A 166 -6.72 -7.48 56.80
C SER A 166 -5.75 -6.39 56.35
N SER A 167 -4.54 -6.78 55.92
CA SER A 167 -3.44 -5.85 55.63
C SER A 167 -3.19 -5.67 54.12
N THR A 168 -1.95 -5.53 53.65
CA THR A 168 -1.64 -5.01 52.31
C THR A 168 -2.17 -5.92 51.19
N VAL A 169 -3.21 -5.44 50.50
CA VAL A 169 -3.78 -6.11 49.32
C VAL A 169 -3.02 -5.68 48.08
N GLN A 170 -2.54 -6.66 47.32
CA GLN A 170 -1.97 -6.44 46.00
C GLN A 170 -2.99 -6.88 44.94
N THR A 171 -3.11 -6.10 43.87
CA THR A 171 -4.09 -6.39 42.83
C THR A 171 -3.40 -6.26 41.48
N GLN A 172 -3.51 -7.30 40.67
CA GLN A 172 -3.21 -7.20 39.26
C GLN A 172 -4.52 -7.12 38.47
N ARG A 173 -4.58 -6.15 37.57
CA ARG A 173 -5.66 -6.03 36.58
C ARG A 173 -5.13 -6.38 35.20
N ILE A 174 -5.92 -7.14 34.44
CA ILE A 174 -5.71 -7.41 33.01
C ILE A 174 -6.92 -6.84 32.29
N ASP A 175 -6.68 -5.92 31.35
CA ASP A 175 -7.71 -5.14 30.67
C ASP A 175 -7.97 -5.73 29.28
N PHE A 176 -9.24 -5.96 28.96
CA PHE A 176 -9.72 -6.43 27.66
C PHE A 176 -10.59 -5.36 27.03
N ILE A 177 -10.14 -4.81 25.91
CA ILE A 177 -10.89 -3.84 25.13
C ILE A 177 -11.89 -4.61 24.28
N VAL A 178 -13.17 -4.42 24.59
CA VAL A 178 -14.31 -5.01 23.87
C VAL A 178 -14.88 -3.94 22.95
N ASP A 179 -14.43 -3.99 21.70
CA ASP A 179 -14.75 -3.04 20.64
C ASP A 179 -15.83 -3.63 19.73
N LEU A 180 -17.07 -3.21 19.96
CA LEU A 180 -18.24 -3.66 19.19
C LEU A 180 -18.82 -2.56 18.31
N GLU A 181 -18.19 -1.39 18.27
CA GLU A 181 -18.55 -0.31 17.38
C GLU A 181 -17.91 -0.54 16.01
N ARG A 182 -18.59 -0.12 14.94
CA ARG A 182 -18.01 -0.19 13.60
C ARG A 182 -17.62 1.21 13.17
N PRO A 183 -16.45 1.39 12.52
CA PRO A 183 -16.17 2.65 11.87
C PRO A 183 -17.22 2.93 10.79
N ALA A 184 -17.46 4.21 10.52
CA ALA A 184 -18.30 4.66 9.43
C ALA A 184 -17.64 4.35 8.07
N ALA A 185 -18.47 4.17 7.04
CA ALA A 185 -17.99 3.90 5.70
C ALA A 185 -17.23 5.11 5.12
N PRO A 186 -16.06 4.91 4.50
CA PRO A 186 -15.42 5.97 3.73
C PRO A 186 -16.25 6.29 2.47
N VAL A 187 -16.11 7.52 1.99
CA VAL A 187 -16.73 7.97 0.74
C VAL A 187 -15.73 7.81 -0.40
N LEU A 188 -16.02 6.90 -1.32
CA LEU A 188 -15.20 6.70 -2.51
C LEU A 188 -15.41 7.87 -3.48
N ASP A 189 -14.38 8.72 -3.64
CA ASP A 189 -14.48 9.97 -4.40
C ASP A 189 -14.28 9.73 -5.89
N GLU A 190 -13.20 9.03 -6.24
CA GLU A 190 -12.77 8.87 -7.63
C GLU A 190 -11.95 7.59 -7.85
N VAL A 191 -12.14 7.00 -9.03
CA VAL A 191 -11.26 5.97 -9.58
C VAL A 191 -10.73 6.44 -10.94
N GLU A 192 -9.48 6.90 -10.96
CA GLU A 192 -8.80 7.37 -12.16
C GLU A 192 -8.20 6.19 -12.94
N ALA A 193 -8.48 6.13 -14.25
CA ALA A 193 -7.93 5.10 -15.13
C ALA A 193 -6.57 5.49 -15.73
N ALA A 194 -5.63 4.55 -15.71
CA ALA A 194 -4.36 4.62 -16.42
C ALA A 194 -4.04 3.26 -17.07
N ASP A 195 -2.89 3.16 -17.73
CA ASP A 195 -2.47 1.93 -18.42
C ASP A 195 -2.27 0.80 -17.42
N ARG A 196 -3.16 -0.20 -17.48
CA ARG A 196 -3.23 -1.33 -16.55
C ARG A 196 -3.17 -0.92 -15.08
N ARG A 197 -3.77 0.23 -14.78
CA ARG A 197 -3.70 0.85 -13.47
C ARG A 197 -4.98 1.59 -13.15
N LEU A 198 -5.44 1.46 -11.92
CA LEU A 198 -6.51 2.28 -11.34
C LEU A 198 -5.96 3.00 -10.12
N VAL A 199 -6.14 4.32 -10.04
CA VAL A 199 -5.82 5.11 -8.85
C VAL A 199 -7.12 5.40 -8.13
N VAL A 200 -7.28 4.81 -6.95
CA VAL A 200 -8.45 4.91 -6.09
C VAL A 200 -8.20 6.01 -5.06
N ARG A 201 -9.18 6.90 -4.88
CA ARG A 201 -9.14 8.01 -3.91
C ARG A 201 -10.46 8.06 -3.16
N TRP A 202 -10.38 8.25 -1.84
CA TRP A 202 -11.55 8.36 -0.99
C TRP A 202 -11.33 9.42 0.08
N THR A 203 -12.45 9.88 0.63
CA THR A 203 -12.49 10.73 1.81
C THR A 203 -13.04 9.95 2.98
N ASP A 204 -12.54 10.27 4.16
CA ASP A 204 -13.09 9.77 5.40
C ASP A 204 -13.11 10.95 6.37
N SER A 205 -14.32 11.49 6.56
CA SER A 205 -14.61 12.62 7.44
C SER A 205 -15.70 12.28 8.46
N ALA A 206 -16.24 11.06 8.35
CA ALA A 206 -17.23 10.55 9.29
C ALA A 206 -16.56 9.87 10.48
N ASN A 207 -15.32 9.41 10.31
CA ASN A 207 -14.50 8.91 11.39
C ASN A 207 -13.51 9.98 11.86
N ASP A 208 -13.55 10.27 13.17
CA ASP A 208 -12.66 11.20 13.85
C ASP A 208 -11.49 10.47 14.55
N GLU A 209 -11.39 9.16 14.36
CA GLU A 209 -10.39 8.30 14.99
C GLU A 209 -9.07 8.30 14.21
N ASP A 210 -7.97 8.48 14.94
CA ASP A 210 -6.63 8.17 14.43
C ASP A 210 -6.44 6.64 14.44
N GLY A 211 -5.58 6.11 13.56
CA GLY A 211 -5.24 4.67 13.55
C GLY A 211 -5.96 3.84 12.48
N LEU A 212 -7.04 4.35 11.89
CA LEU A 212 -7.80 3.63 10.86
C LEU A 212 -6.92 3.15 9.70
N THR A 213 -7.14 1.90 9.31
CA THR A 213 -6.62 1.34 8.07
C THR A 213 -7.75 1.14 7.07
N TYR A 214 -7.42 0.94 5.80
CA TYR A 214 -8.39 0.79 4.73
C TYR A 214 -8.11 -0.46 3.91
N ASN A 215 -9.20 -1.11 3.50
CA ASN A 215 -9.19 -2.18 2.53
C ASN A 215 -9.80 -1.71 1.21
N VAL A 216 -9.12 -1.98 0.10
CA VAL A 216 -9.61 -1.73 -1.26
C VAL A 216 -10.02 -3.05 -1.89
N TYR A 217 -11.26 -3.11 -2.35
CA TYR A 217 -11.88 -4.27 -2.99
C TYR A 217 -12.07 -3.97 -4.47
N TYR A 218 -11.70 -4.91 -5.33
CA TYR A 218 -11.97 -4.79 -6.77
C TYR A 218 -12.26 -6.14 -7.43
N SER A 219 -13.19 -6.11 -8.39
CA SER A 219 -13.61 -7.29 -9.16
C SER A 219 -14.10 -6.88 -10.54
N THR A 220 -14.19 -7.84 -11.46
CA THR A 220 -14.83 -7.64 -12.78
C THR A 220 -16.35 -7.76 -12.74
N THR A 221 -16.91 -8.04 -11.56
CA THR A 221 -18.34 -8.12 -11.28
C THR A 221 -18.68 -7.24 -10.08
N ALA A 222 -19.97 -6.92 -9.91
CA ALA A 222 -20.44 -6.10 -8.79
C ALA A 222 -20.11 -6.74 -7.44
N ILE A 223 -19.69 -5.91 -6.49
CA ILE A 223 -19.21 -6.33 -5.17
C ILE A 223 -20.33 -6.19 -4.14
N ALA A 224 -20.79 -7.33 -3.62
CA ALA A 224 -21.75 -7.38 -2.51
C ALA A 224 -21.17 -6.75 -1.23
N ASP A 225 -22.02 -6.38 -0.28
CA ASP A 225 -21.60 -5.78 1.00
C ASP A 225 -20.74 -6.73 1.86
N ASP A 226 -20.88 -8.03 1.64
CA ASP A 226 -19.95 -9.04 2.10
C ASP A 226 -19.21 -9.67 0.90
N PRO A 227 -17.97 -9.23 0.61
CA PRO A 227 -17.21 -9.70 -0.53
C PRO A 227 -16.88 -11.21 -0.44
N GLY A 228 -17.18 -11.93 -1.53
CA GLY A 228 -16.76 -13.31 -1.68
C GLY A 228 -15.25 -13.46 -1.89
N ALA A 229 -14.76 -14.71 -1.82
CA ALA A 229 -13.35 -15.03 -2.01
C ALA A 229 -12.81 -14.73 -3.42
N ASP A 230 -13.69 -14.49 -4.39
CA ASP A 230 -13.39 -14.10 -5.76
C ASP A 230 -13.08 -12.60 -5.92
N VAL A 231 -13.42 -11.78 -4.92
CA VAL A 231 -13.11 -10.35 -4.90
C VAL A 231 -11.67 -10.13 -4.43
N VAL A 232 -10.88 -9.41 -5.22
CA VAL A 232 -9.51 -9.11 -4.84
C VAL A 232 -9.51 -8.03 -3.76
N THR A 233 -8.83 -8.31 -2.65
CA THR A 233 -8.75 -7.40 -1.50
C THR A 233 -7.31 -6.99 -1.25
N LYS A 234 -7.06 -5.68 -1.14
CA LYS A 234 -5.79 -5.11 -0.67
C LYS A 234 -6.03 -4.49 0.70
N LYS A 235 -5.23 -4.91 1.69
CA LYS A 235 -5.43 -4.58 3.11
C LYS A 235 -4.38 -3.62 3.65
N ASP A 236 -4.63 -3.12 4.86
CA ASP A 236 -3.68 -2.38 5.70
C ASP A 236 -3.18 -1.07 5.06
N ILE A 237 -4.03 -0.43 4.25
CA ILE A 237 -3.70 0.83 3.59
C ILE A 237 -3.92 1.96 4.59
N THR A 238 -2.91 2.79 4.84
CA THR A 238 -3.01 3.93 5.78
C THR A 238 -3.24 5.28 5.08
N ALA A 239 -2.99 5.35 3.78
CA ALA A 239 -3.24 6.55 2.98
C ALA A 239 -4.66 6.54 2.42
N LYS A 240 -5.26 7.72 2.24
CA LYS A 240 -6.58 7.92 1.58
C LYS A 240 -6.54 7.76 0.05
N THR A 241 -5.59 6.97 -0.44
CA THR A 241 -5.41 6.65 -1.85
C THR A 241 -4.67 5.33 -2.00
N TYR A 242 -5.02 4.58 -3.05
CA TYR A 242 -4.35 3.34 -3.39
C TYR A 242 -4.24 3.19 -4.90
N SER A 243 -3.11 2.66 -5.36
CA SER A 243 -2.88 2.40 -6.77
C SER A 243 -2.93 0.90 -7.02
N ILE A 244 -3.97 0.46 -7.72
CA ILE A 244 -4.07 -0.93 -8.18
C ILE A 244 -3.15 -1.04 -9.40
N GLU A 245 -1.96 -1.58 -9.18
CA GLU A 245 -0.97 -1.93 -10.21
C GLU A 245 -0.78 -3.44 -10.14
N ASP A 246 -1.60 -4.17 -10.88
CA ASP A 246 -1.62 -5.63 -10.90
C ASP A 246 -1.45 -6.09 -12.35
N ASP A 247 -0.58 -7.06 -12.59
CA ASP A 247 -0.33 -7.61 -13.94
C ASP A 247 -1.58 -8.27 -14.55
N THR A 248 -2.61 -8.52 -13.72
CA THR A 248 -3.92 -9.04 -14.13
C THR A 248 -4.91 -7.97 -14.60
N LEU A 249 -4.66 -6.68 -14.35
CA LEU A 249 -5.50 -5.60 -14.86
C LEU A 249 -5.40 -5.55 -16.39
N GLN A 250 -6.55 -5.65 -17.03
CA GLN A 250 -6.66 -5.53 -18.48
C GLN A 250 -7.28 -4.20 -18.84
N ASN A 251 -6.65 -3.51 -19.81
CA ASN A 251 -7.26 -2.30 -20.37
C ASN A 251 -8.60 -2.64 -21.02
N ASP A 252 -9.53 -1.69 -20.96
CA ASP A 252 -10.89 -1.77 -21.50
C ASP A 252 -11.81 -2.79 -20.81
N VAL A 253 -11.31 -3.51 -19.79
CA VAL A 253 -12.14 -4.33 -18.89
C VAL A 253 -12.63 -3.46 -17.74
N SER A 254 -13.94 -3.48 -17.48
CA SER A 254 -14.53 -2.73 -16.37
C SER A 254 -14.31 -3.46 -15.04
N TYR A 255 -13.85 -2.72 -14.05
CA TYR A 255 -13.70 -3.19 -12.68
C TYR A 255 -14.60 -2.38 -11.76
N HIS A 256 -15.31 -3.07 -10.89
CA HIS A 256 -16.05 -2.54 -9.77
C HIS A 256 -15.07 -2.35 -8.61
N VAL A 257 -15.11 -1.19 -7.96
CA VAL A 257 -14.20 -0.83 -6.87
C VAL A 257 -15.01 -0.33 -5.68
N ARG A 258 -14.70 -0.85 -4.49
CA ARG A 258 -15.25 -0.41 -3.20
C ARG A 258 -14.13 -0.31 -2.16
N VAL A 259 -14.34 0.49 -1.12
CA VAL A 259 -13.38 0.70 -0.03
C VAL A 259 -14.09 0.53 1.31
N ALA A 260 -13.39 0.02 2.33
CA ALA A 260 -13.85 0.06 3.71
C ALA A 260 -12.72 0.50 4.63
N SER A 261 -13.06 1.22 5.69
CA SER A 261 -12.21 1.46 6.85
C SER A 261 -12.27 0.29 7.83
N LEU A 262 -11.18 0.14 8.60
CA LEU A 262 -11.01 -0.79 9.71
C LEU A 262 -10.42 -0.01 10.88
N ASP A 263 -10.95 -0.26 12.08
CA ASP A 263 -10.41 0.27 13.34
C ASP A 263 -9.26 -0.57 13.88
N ASP A 264 -8.72 -0.18 15.04
CA ASP A 264 -7.61 -0.86 15.71
C ASP A 264 -7.97 -2.28 16.17
N ALA A 265 -9.27 -2.57 16.35
CA ALA A 265 -9.79 -3.91 16.66
C ALA A 265 -10.05 -4.75 15.39
N ASP A 266 -9.80 -4.20 14.19
CA ASP A 266 -10.15 -4.75 12.87
C ASP A 266 -11.68 -4.90 12.63
N ASN A 267 -12.53 -4.13 13.30
CA ASN A 267 -13.94 -4.04 12.87
C ASN A 267 -14.01 -3.31 11.52
N ARG A 268 -14.59 -4.00 10.54
CA ARG A 268 -14.80 -3.43 9.21
C ARG A 268 -16.07 -2.57 9.17
N SER A 269 -15.96 -1.38 8.59
CA SER A 269 -17.13 -0.59 8.18
C SER A 269 -17.97 -1.31 7.11
N VAL A 270 -19.16 -0.78 6.84
CA VAL A 270 -19.84 -1.11 5.59
C VAL A 270 -19.00 -0.61 4.41
N LEU A 271 -19.06 -1.32 3.28
CA LEU A 271 -18.34 -0.89 2.08
C LEU A 271 -18.87 0.46 1.57
N SER A 272 -17.97 1.28 1.04
CA SER A 272 -18.30 2.52 0.34
C SER A 272 -19.31 2.30 -0.80
N GLY A 273 -19.84 3.38 -1.35
CA GLY A 273 -20.46 3.32 -2.68
C GLY A 273 -19.52 2.67 -3.70
N GLU A 274 -20.09 2.04 -4.72
CA GLU A 274 -19.34 1.36 -5.78
C GLU A 274 -19.08 2.30 -6.95
N LEU A 275 -17.83 2.36 -7.40
CA LEU A 275 -17.47 3.00 -8.67
C LEU A 275 -16.98 1.94 -9.66
N VAL A 276 -17.36 2.11 -10.93
CA VAL A 276 -16.96 1.23 -12.02
C VAL A 276 -16.02 1.99 -12.94
N GLN A 277 -14.84 1.43 -13.18
CA GLN A 277 -13.85 2.03 -14.08
C GLN A 277 -13.10 0.96 -14.87
N ALA A 278 -12.77 1.28 -16.11
CA ALA A 278 -11.89 0.45 -16.92
C ALA A 278 -10.51 1.12 -17.04
N PRO A 279 -9.40 0.43 -16.72
CA PRO A 279 -8.07 0.89 -17.09
C PRO A 279 -8.06 1.19 -18.58
N LYS A 280 -7.37 2.25 -18.97
CA LYS A 280 -7.25 2.62 -20.37
C LYS A 280 -5.80 2.55 -20.74
N SER A 281 -5.52 1.94 -21.89
CA SER A 281 -4.19 2.02 -22.48
C SER A 281 -3.74 3.48 -22.44
N ALA A 282 -2.53 3.74 -21.92
CA ALA A 282 -2.03 5.10 -21.86
C ALA A 282 -2.11 5.66 -23.26
N THR A 283 -2.96 6.69 -23.46
CA THR A 283 -3.13 7.30 -24.76
C THR A 283 -1.74 7.73 -25.19
N ASP A 284 -1.20 7.09 -26.22
CA ASP A 284 -0.08 7.68 -26.88
C ASP A 284 -0.54 9.03 -27.46
N PHE A 285 0.41 9.90 -27.78
CA PHE A 285 0.09 11.23 -28.30
C PHE A 285 -0.90 11.18 -29.48
N TRP A 286 -0.94 10.06 -30.22
CA TRP A 286 -1.82 9.83 -31.36
C TRP A 286 -3.29 9.72 -30.96
N GLU A 287 -3.63 8.94 -29.94
CA GLU A 287 -5.01 8.83 -29.46
C GLU A 287 -5.51 10.15 -28.86
N ARG A 288 -4.66 10.87 -28.11
CA ARG A 288 -5.00 12.22 -27.63
C ARG A 288 -5.19 13.22 -28.77
N TYR A 289 -4.36 13.16 -29.80
CA TYR A 289 -4.49 13.98 -31.01
C TYR A 289 -5.80 13.72 -31.75
N GLN A 290 -6.21 12.46 -31.91
CA GLN A 290 -7.49 12.12 -32.51
C GLN A 290 -8.69 12.58 -31.66
N GLN A 291 -8.62 12.41 -30.34
CA GLN A 291 -9.69 12.85 -29.42
C GLN A 291 -9.91 14.37 -29.42
N VAL A 292 -8.88 15.18 -29.67
CA VAL A 292 -9.01 16.65 -29.79
C VAL A 292 -9.30 17.12 -31.22
N GLY A 293 -9.72 16.22 -32.11
CA GLY A 293 -10.18 16.54 -33.47
C GLY A 293 -9.10 16.51 -34.55
N GLY A 294 -7.98 15.83 -34.31
CA GLY A 294 -6.94 15.62 -35.31
C GLY A 294 -7.39 14.72 -36.47
N THR A 295 -7.29 15.20 -37.71
CA THR A 295 -7.87 14.55 -38.91
C THR A 295 -6.87 13.74 -39.75
N GLU A 296 -5.65 13.53 -39.26
CA GLU A 296 -4.62 12.79 -40.02
C GLU A 296 -4.85 11.27 -39.92
N GLN A 297 -4.49 10.51 -40.97
CA GLN A 297 -4.82 9.07 -41.10
C GLN A 297 -3.65 8.10 -40.85
N GLY A 298 -2.61 8.52 -40.12
CA GLY A 298 -1.63 7.61 -39.51
C GLY A 298 -0.16 7.84 -39.88
N GLY A 299 0.73 7.44 -38.98
CA GLY A 299 2.18 7.42 -39.19
C GLY A 299 2.90 8.72 -38.85
N TYR A 300 2.86 9.14 -37.58
CA TYR A 300 3.60 10.31 -37.11
C TYR A 300 5.11 10.11 -37.06
N CYS A 301 5.85 11.10 -37.54
CA CYS A 301 7.24 11.29 -37.13
C CYS A 301 7.26 12.26 -35.94
N PHE A 302 7.17 11.73 -34.71
CA PHE A 302 7.10 12.51 -33.45
C PHE A 302 8.19 13.57 -33.34
N VAL A 303 9.45 13.20 -33.58
CA VAL A 303 10.61 14.11 -33.47
C VAL A 303 10.55 15.25 -34.49
N ALA A 304 10.16 14.94 -35.73
CA ALA A 304 10.04 15.95 -36.78
C ALA A 304 8.85 16.88 -36.52
N THR A 305 7.74 16.36 -36.01
CA THR A 305 6.56 17.16 -35.63
C THR A 305 6.88 18.10 -34.47
N ALA A 306 7.57 17.62 -33.43
CA ALA A 306 8.05 18.46 -32.33
C ALA A 306 9.00 19.57 -32.81
N ALA A 307 9.87 19.27 -33.78
CA ALA A 307 10.78 20.26 -34.34
C ALA A 307 10.06 21.30 -35.22
N TYR A 308 9.29 20.88 -36.23
CA TYR A 308 8.67 21.77 -37.22
C TYR A 308 7.39 22.44 -36.73
N GLY A 309 6.72 21.89 -35.71
CA GLY A 309 5.58 22.51 -35.04
C GLY A 309 4.26 22.47 -35.82
N SER A 310 4.26 21.97 -37.05
CA SER A 310 3.05 21.69 -37.82
C SER A 310 3.17 20.33 -38.49
N PRO A 311 2.11 19.51 -38.44
CA PRO A 311 2.10 18.20 -39.06
C PRO A 311 1.82 18.26 -40.58
N MET A 312 1.56 19.45 -41.13
CA MET A 312 1.37 19.71 -42.57
C MET A 312 2.58 20.41 -43.24
N SER A 313 3.76 20.36 -42.64
CA SER A 313 4.97 20.87 -43.31
C SER A 313 5.38 19.93 -44.45
N GLY A 314 5.64 20.46 -45.66
CA GLY A 314 6.03 19.63 -46.82
C GLY A 314 7.29 18.77 -46.59
N GLN A 315 8.16 19.15 -45.65
CA GLN A 315 9.32 18.35 -45.23
C GLN A 315 8.89 17.07 -44.48
N LEU A 316 7.80 17.11 -43.73
CA LEU A 316 7.30 15.97 -42.96
C LEU A 316 6.70 14.91 -43.88
N ASP A 317 5.96 15.33 -44.90
CA ASP A 317 5.38 14.43 -45.89
C ASP A 317 6.45 13.70 -46.69
N LEU A 318 7.57 14.38 -46.95
CA LEU A 318 8.72 13.78 -47.60
C LEU A 318 9.41 12.71 -46.73
N LEU A 319 9.55 12.98 -45.44
CA LEU A 319 10.12 12.01 -44.48
C LEU A 319 9.18 10.81 -44.28
N ARG A 320 7.86 11.03 -44.27
CA ARG A 320 6.84 9.96 -44.25
C ARG A 320 6.94 9.10 -45.51
N ALA A 321 6.99 9.71 -46.69
CA ALA A 321 7.17 9.00 -47.96
C ALA A 321 8.48 8.19 -47.98
N PHE A 322 9.58 8.74 -47.44
CA PHE A 322 10.84 8.02 -47.33
C PHE A 322 10.75 6.81 -46.40
N ARG A 323 10.08 6.93 -45.25
CA ARG A 323 9.80 5.80 -44.36
C ARG A 323 9.06 4.70 -45.11
N ASP A 324 7.97 5.05 -45.77
CA ASP A 324 7.03 4.07 -46.33
C ASP A 324 7.57 3.42 -47.61
N GLN A 325 8.19 4.21 -48.48
CA GLN A 325 8.61 3.75 -49.81
C GLN A 325 10.05 3.24 -49.84
N VAL A 326 10.89 3.60 -48.86
CA VAL A 326 12.32 3.21 -48.83
C VAL A 326 12.64 2.37 -47.60
N LEU A 327 12.39 2.87 -46.38
CA LEU A 327 12.83 2.17 -45.17
C LEU A 327 12.06 0.86 -44.93
N LEU A 328 10.73 0.87 -45.04
CA LEU A 328 9.91 -0.32 -44.77
C LEU A 328 10.12 -1.46 -45.78
N ARG A 329 10.69 -1.17 -46.96
CA ARG A 329 11.03 -2.18 -47.98
C ARG A 329 12.26 -3.03 -47.63
N SER A 330 13.05 -2.63 -46.64
CA SER A 330 14.27 -3.34 -46.24
C SER A 330 14.23 -3.83 -44.79
N VAL A 331 14.85 -4.98 -44.51
CA VAL A 331 14.99 -5.53 -43.15
C VAL A 331 15.67 -4.55 -42.18
N PRO A 332 16.83 -3.94 -42.50
CA PRO A 332 17.45 -2.96 -41.61
C PRO A 332 16.60 -1.69 -41.45
N GLY A 333 15.92 -1.24 -42.50
CA GLY A 333 15.02 -0.09 -42.42
C GLY A 333 13.82 -0.34 -41.50
N ARG A 334 13.22 -1.54 -41.52
CA ARG A 334 12.18 -1.93 -40.56
C ARG A 334 12.69 -1.95 -39.11
N ALA A 335 13.91 -2.43 -38.88
CA ALA A 335 14.52 -2.40 -37.55
C ALA A 335 14.75 -0.96 -37.05
N PHE A 336 15.25 -0.08 -37.91
CA PHE A 336 15.41 1.35 -37.61
C PHE A 336 14.08 2.01 -37.27
N VAL A 337 13.04 1.77 -38.07
CA VAL A 337 11.70 2.32 -37.81
C VAL A 337 11.14 1.83 -36.47
N ARG A 338 11.29 0.54 -36.13
CA ARG A 338 10.88 0.02 -34.82
C ARG A 338 11.60 0.71 -33.65
N GLN A 339 12.91 0.88 -33.76
CA GLN A 339 13.69 1.59 -32.75
C GLN A 339 13.26 3.05 -32.62
N TYR A 340 12.99 3.71 -33.75
CA TYR A 340 12.46 5.07 -33.79
C TYR A 340 11.13 5.19 -33.04
N TYR A 341 10.16 4.30 -33.28
CA TYR A 341 8.89 4.32 -32.55
C TYR A 341 9.03 3.96 -31.07
N ARG A 342 10.01 3.12 -30.71
CA ARG A 342 10.30 2.77 -29.30
C ARG A 342 10.82 3.95 -28.48
N TRP A 343 11.72 4.76 -29.04
CA TRP A 343 12.43 5.82 -28.30
C TRP A 343 12.04 7.25 -28.70
N GLY A 344 11.45 7.43 -29.88
CA GLY A 344 11.14 8.74 -30.46
C GLY A 344 10.18 9.57 -29.62
N ARG A 345 9.33 8.91 -28.81
CA ARG A 345 8.40 9.59 -27.88
C ARG A 345 9.10 10.42 -26.81
N PHE A 346 10.14 9.87 -26.19
CA PHE A 346 10.87 10.54 -25.11
C PHE A 346 11.68 11.71 -25.65
N ALA A 347 12.29 11.53 -26.82
CA ALA A 347 13.01 12.60 -27.51
C ALA A 347 12.06 13.74 -27.92
N ALA A 348 10.90 13.44 -28.49
CA ALA A 348 9.94 14.45 -28.94
C ALA A 348 9.41 15.31 -27.78
N PHE A 349 9.07 14.69 -26.65
CA PHE A 349 8.63 15.40 -25.44
C PHE A 349 9.70 16.39 -24.96
N TRP A 350 10.96 15.95 -24.87
CA TRP A 350 12.06 16.81 -24.42
C TRP A 350 12.38 17.96 -25.39
N ILE A 351 12.13 17.78 -26.70
CA ILE A 351 12.36 18.78 -27.74
C ILE A 351 11.23 19.82 -27.80
N ALA A 352 9.97 19.42 -27.59
CA ALA A 352 8.79 20.25 -27.85
C ALA A 352 8.81 21.58 -27.09
N ASP A 353 9.25 21.56 -25.83
CA ASP A 353 9.25 22.72 -24.92
C ASP A 353 10.51 23.60 -25.01
N ARG A 354 11.48 23.23 -25.86
CA ARG A 354 12.81 23.89 -25.92
C ARG A 354 13.07 24.49 -27.30
N PRO A 355 12.99 25.82 -27.47
CA PRO A 355 13.16 26.46 -28.79
C PRO A 355 14.54 26.20 -29.42
N VAL A 356 15.59 26.16 -28.61
CA VAL A 356 16.96 25.85 -29.07
C VAL A 356 17.08 24.39 -29.55
N ALA A 357 16.47 23.44 -28.82
CA ALA A 357 16.48 22.03 -29.22
C ALA A 357 15.72 21.82 -30.54
N ARG A 358 14.59 22.51 -30.72
CA ARG A 358 13.82 22.49 -31.98
C ARG A 358 14.67 23.00 -33.15
N ALA A 359 15.39 24.11 -32.97
CA ALA A 359 16.26 24.65 -34.00
C ALA A 359 17.39 23.67 -34.36
N ALA A 360 18.05 23.08 -33.37
CA ALA A 360 19.10 22.08 -33.58
C ALA A 360 18.58 20.85 -34.34
N VAL A 361 17.40 20.35 -33.98
CA VAL A 361 16.78 19.19 -34.63
C VAL A 361 16.35 19.51 -36.06
N ARG A 362 15.83 20.72 -36.34
CA ARG A 362 15.54 21.15 -37.72
C ARG A 362 16.79 21.09 -38.57
N VAL A 363 17.90 21.66 -38.10
CA VAL A 363 19.20 21.63 -38.81
C VAL A 363 19.68 20.20 -39.02
N ALA A 364 19.60 19.35 -38.00
CA ALA A 364 20.00 17.95 -38.10
C ALA A 364 19.13 17.13 -39.07
N LEU A 365 17.85 17.49 -39.23
CA LEU A 365 16.94 16.83 -40.17
C LEU A 365 17.11 17.26 -41.62
N VAL A 366 17.70 18.44 -41.90
CA VAL A 366 17.92 18.92 -43.28
C VAL A 366 18.62 17.89 -44.20
N PRO A 367 19.75 17.27 -43.84
CA PRO A 367 20.38 16.26 -44.71
C PRO A 367 19.47 15.05 -44.94
N LEU A 368 18.69 14.66 -43.94
CA LEU A 368 17.75 13.55 -44.07
C LEU A 368 16.57 13.89 -45.00
N VAL A 369 16.08 15.14 -44.95
CA VAL A 369 15.07 15.65 -45.88
C VAL A 369 15.59 15.66 -47.31
N TRP A 370 16.86 16.01 -47.54
CA TRP A 370 17.47 15.94 -48.87
C TRP A 370 17.61 14.50 -49.40
N VAL A 371 18.00 13.56 -48.54
CA VAL A 371 18.04 12.14 -48.91
C VAL A 371 16.64 11.62 -49.22
N ALA A 372 15.66 11.97 -48.37
CA ALA A 372 14.26 11.65 -48.59
C ALA A 372 13.77 12.22 -49.92
N PHE A 373 14.09 13.48 -50.23
CA PHE A 373 13.77 14.11 -51.50
C PHE A 373 14.33 13.33 -52.67
N LEU A 374 15.64 13.08 -52.67
CA LEU A 374 16.34 12.49 -53.80
C LEU A 374 15.86 11.06 -54.09
N THR A 375 15.61 10.28 -53.03
CA THR A 375 15.19 8.88 -53.14
C THR A 375 13.71 8.72 -53.46
N THR A 376 12.82 9.56 -52.92
CA THR A 376 11.38 9.48 -53.20
C THR A 376 11.02 10.13 -54.53
N ARG A 377 11.70 11.22 -54.93
CA ARG A 377 11.41 11.94 -56.18
C ARG A 377 12.00 11.27 -57.42
N PHE A 378 13.21 10.70 -57.31
CA PHE A 378 13.94 10.11 -58.45
C PHE A 378 14.10 8.59 -58.35
N GLY A 379 13.53 7.96 -57.31
CA GLY A 379 13.51 6.51 -57.16
C GLY A 379 14.90 5.88 -57.11
N VAL A 380 15.08 4.78 -57.84
CA VAL A 380 16.34 4.00 -57.88
C VAL A 380 17.52 4.83 -58.39
N LEU A 381 17.29 5.75 -59.33
CA LEU A 381 18.31 6.67 -59.85
C LEU A 381 18.83 7.63 -58.77
N GLY A 382 17.93 8.12 -57.90
CA GLY A 382 18.30 8.93 -56.74
C GLY A 382 19.16 8.15 -55.74
N GLY A 383 18.85 6.86 -55.54
CA GLY A 383 19.67 5.95 -54.73
C GLY A 383 21.08 5.75 -55.30
N PHE A 384 21.21 5.54 -56.62
CA PHE A 384 22.52 5.45 -57.27
C PHE A 384 23.32 6.74 -57.20
N ALA A 385 22.67 7.90 -57.36
CA ALA A 385 23.33 9.20 -57.21
C ALA A 385 23.91 9.38 -55.80
N LEU A 386 23.18 8.99 -54.75
CA LEU A 386 23.68 9.03 -53.37
C LEU A 386 24.88 8.10 -53.15
N MET A 387 24.83 6.88 -53.71
CA MET A 387 25.96 5.94 -53.62
C MET A 387 27.21 6.47 -54.34
N LEU A 388 27.06 7.09 -55.51
CA LEU A 388 28.16 7.70 -56.24
C LEU A 388 28.75 8.91 -55.50
N MET A 389 27.91 9.76 -54.90
CA MET A 389 28.39 10.87 -54.07
C MET A 389 29.13 10.39 -52.82
N ALA A 390 28.63 9.34 -52.15
CA ALA A 390 29.30 8.74 -51.00
C ALA A 390 30.66 8.13 -51.38
N ALA A 391 30.73 7.42 -52.51
CA ALA A 391 31.98 6.85 -53.03
C ALA A 391 33.00 7.93 -53.42
N ALA A 392 32.54 8.99 -54.12
CA ALA A 392 33.39 10.13 -54.47
C ALA A 392 33.91 10.87 -53.23
N GLY A 393 33.06 11.04 -52.21
CA GLY A 393 33.43 11.60 -50.91
C GLY A 393 34.51 10.77 -50.21
N LEU A 394 34.35 9.44 -50.16
CA LEU A 394 35.31 8.53 -49.54
C LEU A 394 36.68 8.57 -50.25
N VAL A 395 36.65 8.60 -51.60
CA VAL A 395 37.85 8.75 -52.43
C VAL A 395 38.52 10.11 -52.18
N TRP A 396 37.75 11.20 -52.11
CA TRP A 396 38.26 12.52 -51.81
C TRP A 396 38.88 12.60 -50.41
N THR A 397 38.21 12.06 -49.37
CA THR A 397 38.77 12.02 -48.01
C THR A 397 40.04 11.18 -47.94
N ARG A 398 40.07 10.04 -48.63
CA ARG A 398 41.26 9.18 -48.69
C ARG A 398 42.42 9.89 -49.38
N ARG A 399 42.16 10.58 -50.49
CA ARG A 399 43.15 11.41 -51.19
C ARG A 399 43.67 12.53 -50.28
N ARG A 400 42.78 13.23 -49.57
CA ARG A 400 43.15 14.33 -48.68
C ARG A 400 43.96 13.85 -47.47
N ILE A 401 43.65 12.67 -46.93
CA ILE A 401 44.44 12.03 -45.86
C ILE A 401 45.81 11.61 -46.39
N LEU A 402 45.86 10.98 -47.56
CA LEU A 402 47.11 10.59 -48.23
C LEU A 402 48.01 11.80 -48.50
N GLU A 403 47.47 12.89 -49.06
CA GLU A 403 48.19 14.14 -49.32
C GLU A 403 48.73 14.77 -48.04
N ARG A 404 47.96 14.76 -46.95
CA ARG A 404 48.41 15.23 -45.63
C ARG A 404 49.51 14.34 -45.04
N THR A 405 49.43 13.02 -45.23
CA THR A 405 50.49 12.09 -44.79
C THR A 405 51.76 12.21 -45.64
N LEU A 406 51.63 12.45 -46.95
CA LEU A 406 52.77 12.58 -47.88
C LEU A 406 53.48 13.93 -47.74
N THR A 407 52.79 14.99 -47.32
CA THR A 407 53.37 16.32 -47.04
C THR A 407 54.04 16.42 -45.66
N ALA A 408 53.72 15.50 -44.75
CA ALA A 408 54.35 15.40 -43.42
C ALA A 408 55.65 14.58 -43.41
N LEU A 409 56.05 13.98 -44.54
CA LEU A 409 57.30 13.22 -44.65
C LEU A 409 58.48 14.16 -45.00
N PRO A 410 59.62 14.08 -44.29
CA PRO A 410 60.82 14.86 -44.61
C PRO A 410 61.38 14.49 -46.00
N LEU A 411 61.97 15.47 -46.70
CA LEU A 411 62.33 15.42 -48.12
C LEU A 411 63.29 14.28 -48.53
N GLU A 412 63.94 13.62 -47.57
CA GLU A 412 64.86 12.49 -47.82
C GLU A 412 64.13 11.19 -48.21
N ALA A 413 62.82 11.07 -47.92
CA ALA A 413 62.01 9.90 -48.26
C ALA A 413 61.19 10.06 -49.57
N ARG A 414 61.37 11.16 -50.31
CA ARG A 414 60.61 11.47 -51.54
C ARG A 414 61.34 11.14 -52.86
N ARG A 415 62.46 10.43 -52.81
CA ARG A 415 63.21 9.99 -54.00
C ARG A 415 62.84 8.59 -54.45
#